data_AF-A0A1H0SBL4-F1
#
_entry.id   AF-A0A1H0SBL4-F1
#
_cell.length_a   1.000
_cell.length_b   1.000
_cell.length_c   1.000
_cell.angle_alpha   90.00
_cell.angle_beta   90.00
_cell.angle_gamma   90.00
#
_symmetry.space_group_name_H-M   'P 1'
#
loop_
_entity.id
_entity.type
_entity.pdbx_description
1 polymer ?
#
loop_
_entity_poly.entity_id
_entity_poly.type
_entity_poly.pdbx_seq_one_letter_code
_entity_poly.pdbx_strand_id
1 'polypeptide(L)'
;MVVLIAPVRVASVPAAHPYVRHLSDPDRPSAVIRLPDPAPAVAQPIPGQWWPPRLLDPGWVQAHHEEFDLLHLHFGFDASTPGELSDFAAVLRRCRRPLVFTVHDLLNPHFVDPERHRDQLDVLVPAAAELITLTPGAASVISRRWGRTAAVIPHPHVVPLDRIGDREPSGRPFVVGIHAKSLRANIDPVPLLHELTAALPTMPGVVLRLDVHPDVLEPGHPDRRAIELQRWIAQVRSQPGIRIEIHPRMDDGDLWTYLESLDLCILPYRFGTHSGWLEACVDLGTAVLAPSAGCYHDQHGHPTFRDRAELVERVRELAADPSPARPSRPDRPAQRRAIAVAHERVYRRALAAVAS
;
A
#
# COMPACT_ATOMS: atom_id res chain seq x y z
N MET A 1 -11.46 41.33 -5.98
CA MET A 1 -10.00 41.18 -6.08
C MET A 1 -9.68 39.75 -5.64
N VAL A 2 -9.43 38.84 -6.59
CA VAL A 2 -9.07 37.46 -6.25
C VAL A 2 -7.61 37.48 -5.82
N VAL A 3 -7.34 37.28 -4.53
CA VAL A 3 -5.97 37.06 -4.06
C VAL A 3 -5.53 35.73 -4.66
N LEU A 4 -4.71 35.79 -5.71
CA LEU A 4 -4.04 34.62 -6.25
C LEU A 4 -3.03 34.17 -5.21
N ILE A 5 -3.41 33.18 -4.39
CA ILE A 5 -2.48 32.57 -3.44
C ILE A 5 -1.44 31.81 -4.27
N ALA A 6 -0.16 32.12 -4.08
CA ALA A 6 0.92 31.42 -4.75
C ALA A 6 0.82 29.90 -4.49
N PRO A 7 1.10 29.06 -5.51
CA PRO A 7 1.04 27.61 -5.34
C PRO A 7 2.12 27.13 -4.37
N VAL A 8 1.81 26.09 -3.59
CA VAL A 8 2.72 25.47 -2.64
C VAL A 8 3.63 24.47 -3.36
N ARG A 9 4.94 24.68 -3.33
CA ARG A 9 5.94 23.76 -3.90
C ARG A 9 6.28 22.65 -2.91
N VAL A 10 5.97 21.41 -3.26
CA VAL A 10 6.14 20.25 -2.37
C VAL A 10 7.18 19.30 -2.94
N ALA A 11 8.27 19.10 -2.20
CA ALA A 11 9.20 18.02 -2.46
C ALA A 11 8.61 16.72 -1.86
N SER A 12 8.10 15.81 -2.70
CA SER A 12 7.49 14.55 -2.24
C SER A 12 8.52 13.42 -2.31
N VAL A 13 8.57 12.54 -1.32
CA VAL A 13 9.56 11.44 -1.28
C VAL A 13 8.86 10.08 -1.39
N PRO A 14 8.94 9.39 -2.55
CA PRO A 14 9.31 9.91 -3.87
C PRO A 14 8.10 10.49 -4.63
N ALA A 15 8.33 11.54 -5.42
CA ALA A 15 7.33 12.19 -6.26
C ALA A 15 6.84 11.29 -7.40
N ALA A 16 7.70 10.40 -7.90
CA ALA A 16 7.36 9.48 -8.98
C ALA A 16 6.43 8.33 -8.56
N HIS A 17 6.17 8.12 -7.26
CA HIS A 17 5.33 7.02 -6.80
C HIS A 17 3.87 7.18 -7.28
N PRO A 18 3.19 6.14 -7.80
CA PRO A 18 1.81 6.23 -8.27
C PRO A 18 0.83 6.83 -7.26
N TYR A 19 0.92 6.43 -5.98
CA TYR A 19 0.18 7.06 -4.87
C TYR A 19 0.29 8.59 -4.89
N VAL A 20 1.52 9.11 -4.99
CA VAL A 20 1.82 10.55 -4.91
C VAL A 20 1.27 11.31 -6.14
N ARG A 21 1.36 10.69 -7.32
CA ARG A 21 0.78 11.22 -8.56
C ARG A 21 -0.74 11.39 -8.48
N HIS A 22 -1.41 10.53 -7.71
CA HIS A 22 -2.86 10.57 -7.54
C HIS A 22 -3.32 11.49 -6.39
N LEU A 23 -2.44 12.30 -5.80
CA LEU A 23 -2.80 13.29 -4.77
C LEU A 23 -3.16 14.67 -5.35
N SER A 24 -3.14 14.81 -6.67
CA SER A 24 -3.49 16.05 -7.37
C SER A 24 -4.84 15.93 -8.05
N ASP A 25 -5.56 17.05 -8.11
CA ASP A 25 -6.80 17.17 -8.89
C ASP A 25 -6.48 16.93 -10.39
N PRO A 26 -7.12 15.96 -11.06
CA PRO A 26 -6.86 15.70 -12.47
C PRO A 26 -7.45 16.77 -13.40
N ASP A 27 -8.46 17.52 -12.95
CA ASP A 27 -9.30 18.37 -13.79
C ASP A 27 -8.94 19.87 -13.66
N ARG A 28 -8.11 20.24 -12.68
CA ARG A 28 -7.83 21.66 -12.35
C ARG A 28 -6.35 21.91 -12.07
N PRO A 29 -5.84 23.12 -12.40
CA PRO A 29 -4.53 23.56 -11.94
C PRO A 29 -4.46 23.48 -10.41
N SER A 30 -3.52 22.67 -9.92
CA SER A 30 -3.38 22.43 -8.49
C SER A 30 -2.76 23.65 -7.80
N ALA A 31 -3.34 24.04 -6.65
CA ALA A 31 -2.71 24.99 -5.72
C ALA A 31 -1.43 24.42 -5.07
N VAL A 32 -1.09 23.17 -5.40
CA VAL A 32 0.10 22.44 -4.98
C VAL A 32 0.88 21.98 -6.20
N ILE A 33 2.15 22.38 -6.30
CA ILE A 33 3.09 21.89 -7.31
C ILE A 33 3.98 20.84 -6.66
N ARG A 34 3.88 19.59 -7.10
CA ARG A 34 4.79 18.52 -6.68
C ARG A 34 6.01 18.53 -7.56
N LEU A 35 7.17 18.75 -6.95
CA LEU A 35 8.44 18.82 -7.67
C LEU A 35 8.89 17.41 -8.08
N PRO A 36 9.60 17.26 -9.22
CA PRO A 36 10.19 15.98 -9.60
C PRO A 36 11.26 15.54 -8.58
N ASP A 37 11.48 14.23 -8.50
CA ASP A 37 12.56 13.67 -7.68
C ASP A 37 13.92 14.17 -8.21
N PRO A 38 14.84 14.62 -7.34
CA PRO A 38 16.18 14.98 -7.77
C PRO A 38 16.92 13.78 -8.36
N ALA A 39 17.80 14.03 -9.33
CA ALA A 39 18.63 12.98 -9.91
C ALA A 39 19.49 12.29 -8.85
N PRO A 40 19.60 10.95 -8.87
CA PRO A 40 20.47 10.21 -7.95
C PRO A 40 21.92 10.72 -8.02
N ALA A 41 22.68 10.59 -6.93
CA ALA A 41 24.08 11.03 -6.85
C ALA A 41 25.05 10.03 -7.52
N VAL A 42 24.73 9.57 -8.74
CA VAL A 42 25.58 8.65 -9.51
C VAL A 42 25.76 9.15 -10.94
N ALA A 43 26.93 8.89 -11.51
CA ALA A 43 27.31 9.42 -12.82
C ALA A 43 26.41 8.92 -13.96
N GLN A 44 25.91 7.69 -13.86
CA GLN A 44 25.05 7.06 -14.86
C GLN A 44 23.90 6.31 -14.16
N PRO A 45 22.80 6.99 -13.79
CA PRO A 45 21.67 6.34 -13.14
C PRO A 45 21.01 5.38 -14.13
N ILE A 46 20.85 4.12 -13.71
CA ILE A 46 20.13 3.12 -14.50
C ILE A 46 18.62 3.38 -14.37
N PRO A 47 17.88 3.59 -15.47
CA PRO A 47 16.43 3.76 -15.43
C PRO A 47 15.75 2.56 -14.75
N GLY A 48 14.84 2.82 -13.82
CA GLY A 48 14.09 1.79 -13.10
C GLY A 48 14.84 1.17 -11.90
N GLN A 49 16.13 1.46 -11.70
CA GLN A 49 16.85 1.07 -10.50
C GLN A 49 16.43 1.95 -9.31
N TRP A 50 16.26 1.33 -8.14
CA TRP A 50 16.04 2.06 -6.90
C TRP A 50 17.35 2.69 -6.40
N TRP A 51 17.27 3.96 -6.03
CA TRP A 51 18.36 4.72 -5.42
C TRP A 51 17.86 5.38 -4.14
N PRO A 52 18.70 5.52 -3.09
CA PRO A 52 18.34 6.29 -1.91
C PRO A 52 17.89 7.71 -2.31
N PRO A 53 16.72 8.18 -1.85
CA PRO A 53 16.22 9.49 -2.24
C PRO A 53 17.16 10.61 -1.77
N ARG A 54 17.64 11.44 -2.71
CA ARG A 54 18.45 12.64 -2.41
C ARG A 54 17.74 13.61 -1.48
N LEU A 55 16.41 13.61 -1.51
CA LEU A 55 15.58 14.42 -0.61
C LEU A 55 15.74 14.07 0.86
N LEU A 56 16.30 12.89 1.19
CA LEU A 56 16.62 12.48 2.57
C LEU A 56 18.06 12.79 2.97
N ASP A 57 18.89 13.30 2.06
CA ASP A 57 20.27 13.72 2.33
C ASP A 57 20.29 15.12 2.97
N PRO A 58 20.76 15.27 4.22
CA PRO A 58 20.85 16.57 4.89
C PRO A 58 21.68 17.60 4.11
N GLY A 59 22.74 17.19 3.41
CA GLY A 59 23.58 18.09 2.61
C GLY A 59 22.85 18.64 1.40
N TRP A 60 22.06 17.79 0.73
CA TRP A 60 21.20 18.22 -0.38
C TRP A 60 20.12 19.20 0.10
N VAL A 61 19.43 18.88 1.20
CA VAL A 61 18.40 19.77 1.77
C VAL A 61 18.99 21.14 2.07
N GLN A 62 20.16 21.22 2.70
CA GLN A 62 20.80 22.50 3.02
C GLN A 62 21.09 23.34 1.76
N ALA A 63 21.56 22.70 0.68
CA ALA A 63 21.89 23.39 -0.57
C ALA A 63 20.65 23.82 -1.38
N HIS A 64 19.52 23.10 -1.27
CA HIS A 64 18.37 23.25 -2.17
C HIS A 64 17.06 23.65 -1.47
N HIS A 65 17.08 23.97 -0.17
CA HIS A 65 15.86 24.24 0.59
C HIS A 65 15.00 25.40 0.04
N GLU A 66 15.57 26.36 -0.67
CA GLU A 66 14.82 27.48 -1.27
C GLU A 66 13.96 27.05 -2.48
N GLU A 67 14.24 25.87 -3.05
CA GLU A 67 13.53 25.34 -4.24
C GLU A 67 12.14 24.78 -3.90
N PHE A 68 11.87 24.49 -2.62
CA PHE A 68 10.61 23.94 -2.16
C PHE A 68 10.10 24.62 -0.89
N ASP A 69 8.78 24.57 -0.68
CA ASP A 69 8.15 25.19 0.48
C ASP A 69 8.05 24.22 1.66
N LEU A 70 7.84 22.94 1.39
CA LEU A 70 7.82 21.86 2.37
C LEU A 70 8.23 20.52 1.76
N LEU A 71 8.58 19.56 2.62
CA LEU A 71 8.87 18.19 2.24
C LEU A 71 7.75 17.26 2.72
N HIS A 72 7.21 16.43 1.82
CA HIS A 72 6.22 15.40 2.15
C HIS A 72 6.80 14.00 2.00
N LEU A 73 7.10 13.37 3.14
CA LEU A 73 7.65 12.02 3.19
C LEU A 73 6.53 10.98 3.06
N HIS A 74 6.72 10.01 2.17
CA HIS A 74 5.86 8.84 2.02
C HIS A 74 6.65 7.54 2.20
N PHE A 75 7.72 7.35 1.43
CA PHE A 75 8.49 6.10 1.37
C PHE A 75 9.99 6.38 1.21
N GLY A 76 10.80 5.32 1.13
CA GLY A 76 12.21 5.42 0.70
C GLY A 76 13.20 5.72 1.83
N PHE A 77 12.73 5.74 3.08
CA PHE A 77 13.57 5.86 4.27
C PHE A 77 13.94 4.48 4.88
N ASP A 78 13.55 3.39 4.22
CA ASP A 78 13.75 2.01 4.70
C ASP A 78 15.22 1.72 5.06
N ALA A 79 16.15 2.26 4.27
CA ALA A 79 17.59 2.09 4.48
C ALA A 79 18.17 3.01 5.56
N SER A 80 17.49 4.11 5.90
CA SER A 80 17.99 5.12 6.85
C SER A 80 17.96 4.62 8.29
N THR A 81 18.96 4.98 9.07
CA THR A 81 19.00 4.76 10.51
C THR A 81 18.20 5.86 11.24
N PRO A 82 17.73 5.60 12.49
CA PRO A 82 17.08 6.64 13.30
C PRO A 82 17.94 7.89 13.50
N GLY A 83 19.27 7.75 13.59
CA GLY A 83 20.22 8.86 13.68
C GLY A 83 20.21 9.73 12.42
N GLU A 84 20.34 9.12 11.25
CA GLU A 84 20.27 9.83 9.96
C GLU A 84 18.94 10.55 9.77
N LEU A 85 17.83 9.93 10.17
CA LEU A 85 16.50 10.56 10.11
C LEU A 85 16.36 11.73 11.09
N SER A 86 17.02 11.64 12.25
CA SER A 86 17.06 12.73 13.23
C SER A 86 17.84 13.92 12.70
N ASP A 87 19.00 13.67 12.06
CA ASP A 87 19.82 14.69 11.42
C ASP A 87 19.07 15.36 10.27
N PHE A 88 18.45 14.56 9.40
CA PHE A 88 17.60 15.03 8.31
C PHE A 88 16.47 15.94 8.82
N ALA A 89 15.73 15.52 9.84
CA ALA A 89 14.67 16.31 10.45
C ALA A 89 15.21 17.60 11.09
N ALA A 90 16.39 17.56 11.70
CA ALA A 90 17.04 18.74 12.27
C ALA A 90 17.44 19.76 11.19
N VAL A 91 17.93 19.31 10.03
CA VAL A 91 18.25 20.19 8.91
C VAL A 91 17.00 20.84 8.33
N LEU A 92 15.91 20.08 8.12
CA LEU A 92 14.64 20.65 7.67
C LEU A 92 14.14 21.76 8.60
N ARG A 93 14.19 21.54 9.92
CA ARG A 93 13.84 22.55 10.92
C ARG A 93 14.75 23.78 10.83
N ARG A 94 16.07 23.62 10.72
CA ARG A 94 17.03 24.72 10.58
C ARG A 94 16.77 25.56 9.33
N CYS A 95 16.44 24.90 8.22
CA CYS A 95 16.07 25.54 6.96
C CYS A 95 14.62 26.05 6.92
N ARG A 96 13.88 25.95 8.04
CA ARG A 96 12.46 26.34 8.13
C ARG A 96 11.60 25.70 7.04
N ARG A 97 11.86 24.43 6.70
CA ARG A 97 11.05 23.62 5.78
C ARG A 97 10.27 22.59 6.59
N PRO A 98 8.94 22.70 6.72
CA PRO A 98 8.18 21.74 7.51
C PRO A 98 8.22 20.35 6.86
N LEU A 99 8.33 19.33 7.70
CA LEU A 99 8.14 17.94 7.33
C LEU A 99 6.66 17.57 7.46
N VAL A 100 6.04 17.16 6.38
CA VAL A 100 4.77 16.42 6.41
C VAL A 100 5.10 14.96 6.23
N PHE A 101 4.46 14.07 6.98
CA PHE A 101 4.71 12.64 6.87
C PHE A 101 3.40 11.85 6.76
N THR A 102 3.25 11.10 5.67
CA THR A 102 2.18 10.10 5.57
C THR A 102 2.67 8.78 6.17
N VAL A 103 2.08 8.39 7.30
CA VAL A 103 2.30 7.08 7.92
C VAL A 103 1.47 6.04 7.18
N HIS A 104 2.07 5.47 6.12
CA HIS A 104 1.48 4.37 5.36
C HIS A 104 1.49 3.07 6.16
N ASP A 105 2.60 2.80 6.83
CA ASP A 105 2.84 1.57 7.57
C ASP A 105 3.17 1.88 9.03
N LEU A 106 2.37 1.35 9.95
CA LEU A 106 2.73 1.19 11.37
C LEU A 106 3.62 -0.05 11.56
N LEU A 107 3.45 -1.05 10.70
CA LEU A 107 4.30 -2.23 10.55
C LEU A 107 4.64 -2.36 9.07
N ASN A 108 5.92 -2.24 8.74
CA ASN A 108 6.40 -2.30 7.36
C ASN A 108 6.31 -3.74 6.82
N PRO A 109 5.55 -4.02 5.75
CA PRO A 109 5.32 -5.38 5.26
C PRO A 109 6.58 -6.04 4.67
N HIS A 110 7.66 -5.28 4.47
CA HIS A 110 8.92 -5.77 3.92
C HIS A 110 9.90 -6.28 4.97
N PHE A 111 9.74 -5.91 6.24
CA PHE A 111 10.69 -6.28 7.29
C PHE A 111 10.18 -7.46 8.10
N VAL A 112 11.04 -8.48 8.24
CA VAL A 112 10.81 -9.59 9.18
C VAL A 112 10.92 -9.10 10.62
N ASP A 113 11.92 -8.26 10.88
CA ASP A 113 12.12 -7.59 12.15
C ASP A 113 11.39 -6.23 12.16
N PRO A 114 10.34 -6.06 12.99
CA PRO A 114 9.61 -4.81 13.05
C PRO A 114 10.37 -3.68 13.79
N GLU A 115 11.42 -3.99 14.56
CA GLU A 115 12.09 -3.03 15.44
C GLU A 115 12.69 -1.86 14.66
N ARG A 116 13.32 -2.15 13.52
CA ARG A 116 13.92 -1.11 12.67
C ARG A 116 12.90 -0.06 12.23
N HIS A 117 11.77 -0.49 11.69
CA HIS A 117 10.72 0.44 11.23
C HIS A 117 10.09 1.19 12.40
N ARG A 118 9.90 0.48 13.51
CA ARG A 118 9.38 1.04 14.75
C ARG A 118 10.23 2.22 15.23
N ASP A 119 11.55 2.06 15.24
CA ASP A 119 12.51 3.07 15.69
C ASP A 119 12.60 4.25 14.70
N GLN A 120 12.47 3.99 13.39
CA GLN A 120 12.35 5.05 12.38
C GLN A 120 11.08 5.91 12.61
N LEU A 121 9.94 5.27 12.91
CA LEU A 121 8.70 5.98 13.23
C LEU A 121 8.81 6.79 14.53
N ASP A 122 9.53 6.30 15.53
CA ASP A 122 9.78 7.03 16.79
C ASP A 122 10.58 8.32 16.59
N VAL A 123 11.27 8.47 15.45
CA VAL A 123 11.90 9.73 15.04
C VAL A 123 10.97 10.57 14.16
N LEU A 124 10.42 9.98 13.12
CA LEU A 124 9.69 10.72 12.08
C LEU A 124 8.34 11.26 12.57
N VAL A 125 7.59 10.47 13.34
CA VAL A 125 6.25 10.86 13.80
C VAL A 125 6.32 12.08 14.74
N PRO A 126 7.22 12.12 15.75
CA PRO A 126 7.40 13.32 16.55
C PRO A 126 8.00 14.50 15.78
N ALA A 127 8.87 14.27 14.81
CA ALA A 127 9.53 15.34 14.06
C ALA A 127 8.65 16.03 13.02
N ALA A 128 7.63 15.35 12.49
CA ALA A 128 6.74 15.91 11.48
C ALA A 128 5.91 17.08 12.04
N ALA A 129 5.74 18.13 11.24
CA ALA A 129 4.83 19.25 11.51
C ALA A 129 3.37 18.80 11.39
N GLU A 130 3.06 18.03 10.35
CA GLU A 130 1.73 17.45 10.11
C GLU A 130 1.86 15.98 9.74
N LEU A 131 0.89 15.18 10.18
CA LEU A 131 0.82 13.74 9.93
C LEU A 131 -0.43 13.42 9.11
N ILE A 132 -0.27 12.50 8.17
CA ILE A 132 -1.37 11.91 7.40
C ILE A 132 -1.34 10.40 7.61
N THR A 133 -2.49 9.76 7.63
CA THR A 133 -2.61 8.31 7.47
C THR A 133 -3.91 7.98 6.76
N LEU A 134 -4.13 6.71 6.41
CA LEU A 134 -5.19 6.34 5.47
C LEU A 134 -6.49 5.91 6.16
N THR A 135 -6.39 5.47 7.41
CA THR A 135 -7.53 4.90 8.14
C THR A 135 -7.67 5.46 9.56
N PRO A 136 -8.89 5.48 10.13
CA PRO A 136 -9.11 5.85 11.52
C PRO A 136 -8.35 4.96 12.51
N GLY A 137 -8.27 3.65 12.27
CA GLY A 137 -7.53 2.71 13.11
C GLY A 137 -6.05 3.07 13.19
N ALA A 138 -5.42 3.38 12.05
CA ALA A 138 -4.03 3.81 12.04
C ALA A 138 -3.83 5.15 12.77
N ALA A 139 -4.73 6.13 12.56
CA ALA A 139 -4.68 7.41 13.27
C ALA A 139 -4.82 7.24 14.79
N SER A 140 -5.65 6.29 15.22
CA SER A 140 -5.84 5.95 16.62
C SER A 140 -4.56 5.36 17.24
N VAL A 141 -3.86 4.48 16.52
CA VAL A 141 -2.54 3.99 16.96
C VAL A 141 -1.54 5.13 17.05
N ILE A 142 -1.53 6.04 16.05
CA ILE A 142 -0.61 7.18 16.04
C ILE A 142 -0.82 8.07 17.27
N SER A 143 -2.08 8.37 17.58
CA SER A 143 -2.46 9.15 18.76
C SER A 143 -2.06 8.46 20.06
N ARG A 144 -2.31 7.15 20.21
CA ARG A 144 -1.98 6.42 21.43
C ARG A 144 -0.48 6.32 21.67
N ARG A 145 0.30 6.09 20.61
CA ARG A 145 1.73 5.78 20.75
C ARG A 145 2.62 7.02 20.82
N TRP A 146 2.32 8.05 20.02
CA TRP A 146 3.16 9.25 19.96
C TRP A 146 2.49 10.50 20.51
N GLY A 147 1.22 10.43 20.94
CA GLY A 147 0.48 11.61 21.39
C GLY A 147 0.23 12.63 20.27
N ARG A 148 0.29 12.20 19.01
CA ARG A 148 0.13 13.05 17.83
C ARG A 148 -1.16 12.75 17.08
N THR A 149 -1.80 13.79 16.53
CA THR A 149 -2.98 13.64 15.68
C THR A 149 -2.56 13.55 14.21
N ALA A 150 -3.08 12.56 13.49
CA ALA A 150 -2.92 12.44 12.05
C ALA A 150 -4.24 12.76 11.33
N ALA A 151 -4.17 13.49 10.23
CA ALA A 151 -5.29 13.64 9.31
C ALA A 151 -5.54 12.29 8.61
N VAL A 152 -6.79 11.82 8.64
CA VAL A 152 -7.20 10.62 7.91
C VAL A 152 -7.58 11.05 6.49
N ILE A 153 -6.75 10.68 5.52
CA ILE A 153 -7.01 10.93 4.10
C ILE A 153 -6.94 9.57 3.39
N PRO A 154 -8.04 9.10 2.78
CA PRO A 154 -8.11 7.74 2.23
C PRO A 154 -7.10 7.57 1.09
N HIS A 155 -6.73 6.32 0.83
CA HIS A 155 -5.88 5.97 -0.30
C HIS A 155 -6.58 6.40 -1.62
N PRO A 156 -5.88 7.06 -2.56
CA PRO A 156 -6.44 7.37 -3.88
C PRO A 156 -6.67 6.09 -4.67
N HIS A 157 -7.34 6.18 -5.82
CA HIS A 157 -7.38 5.05 -6.74
C HIS A 157 -5.97 4.54 -7.09
N VAL A 158 -5.84 3.24 -7.28
CA VAL A 158 -4.62 2.57 -7.73
C VAL A 158 -4.68 2.35 -9.24
N VAL A 159 -5.83 1.90 -9.73
CA VAL A 159 -6.07 1.62 -11.15
C VAL A 159 -6.33 2.93 -11.90
N PRO A 160 -5.87 3.08 -13.16
CA PRO A 160 -6.21 4.24 -14.01
C PRO A 160 -7.72 4.47 -14.09
N LEU A 161 -8.14 5.74 -13.97
CA LEU A 161 -9.56 6.11 -13.88
C LEU A 161 -10.42 5.64 -15.07
N ASP A 162 -9.82 5.56 -16.25
CA ASP A 162 -10.45 5.10 -17.50
C ASP A 162 -10.70 3.59 -17.55
N ARG A 163 -10.02 2.81 -16.70
CA ARG A 163 -10.26 1.36 -16.53
C ARG A 163 -11.23 1.06 -15.38
N ILE A 164 -11.54 2.04 -14.53
CA ILE A 164 -12.52 1.88 -13.45
C ILE A 164 -13.93 1.93 -14.08
N GLY A 165 -14.60 0.79 -14.12
CA GLY A 165 -15.92 0.67 -14.74
C GLY A 165 -16.66 -0.58 -14.26
N ASP A 166 -17.94 -0.69 -14.60
CA ASP A 166 -18.82 -1.77 -14.16
C ASP A 166 -18.24 -3.16 -14.42
N ARG A 167 -18.27 -3.99 -13.37
CA ARG A 167 -17.85 -5.38 -13.47
C ARG A 167 -19.09 -6.25 -13.56
N GLU A 168 -19.19 -6.97 -14.67
CA GLU A 168 -20.15 -8.04 -14.81
C GLU A 168 -19.83 -9.16 -13.80
N PRO A 169 -20.84 -9.75 -13.14
CA PRO A 169 -20.64 -10.94 -12.33
C PRO A 169 -19.92 -11.99 -13.17
N SER A 170 -18.80 -12.51 -12.65
CA SER A 170 -18.18 -13.66 -13.29
C SER A 170 -19.13 -14.86 -13.11
N GLY A 171 -19.35 -15.61 -14.19
CA GLY A 171 -20.15 -16.83 -14.14
C GLY A 171 -19.46 -17.91 -13.29
N ARG A 172 -19.98 -19.14 -13.30
CA ARG A 172 -19.25 -20.27 -12.70
C ARG A 172 -18.09 -20.69 -13.61
N PRO A 173 -16.95 -21.16 -13.06
CA PRO A 173 -16.68 -21.39 -11.64
C PRO A 173 -16.30 -20.12 -10.86
N PHE A 174 -16.57 -20.11 -9.55
CA PHE A 174 -16.19 -19.04 -8.62
C PHE A 174 -14.71 -19.12 -8.28
N VAL A 175 -13.91 -18.14 -8.72
CA VAL A 175 -12.44 -18.16 -8.61
C VAL A 175 -11.97 -17.42 -7.35
N VAL A 176 -11.38 -18.16 -6.42
CA VAL A 176 -10.75 -17.66 -5.19
C VAL A 176 -9.24 -17.54 -5.43
N GLY A 177 -8.73 -16.32 -5.49
CA GLY A 177 -7.31 -16.04 -5.76
C GLY A 177 -6.50 -15.76 -4.49
N ILE A 178 -5.34 -16.40 -4.39
CA ILE A 178 -4.27 -16.08 -3.44
C ILE A 178 -3.00 -15.79 -4.25
N HIS A 179 -2.42 -14.61 -4.04
CA HIS A 179 -1.16 -14.25 -4.68
C HIS A 179 -0.01 -14.30 -3.66
N ALA A 180 0.88 -15.28 -3.80
CA ALA A 180 2.03 -15.49 -2.92
C ALA A 180 3.19 -14.51 -3.20
N LYS A 181 3.27 -13.98 -4.43
CA LYS A 181 4.39 -13.13 -4.87
C LYS A 181 5.72 -13.87 -4.63
N SER A 182 6.79 -13.14 -4.32
CA SER A 182 8.06 -13.67 -3.82
C SER A 182 8.07 -13.92 -2.30
N LEU A 183 6.92 -14.22 -1.68
CA LEU A 183 6.80 -14.45 -0.22
C LEU A 183 7.41 -13.33 0.64
N ARG A 184 6.97 -12.10 0.40
CA ARG A 184 7.32 -10.93 1.24
C ARG A 184 7.18 -11.27 2.73
N ALA A 185 7.92 -10.59 3.60
CA ALA A 185 7.93 -10.86 5.05
C ALA A 185 6.53 -11.00 5.67
N ASN A 186 5.56 -10.19 5.23
CA ASN A 186 4.19 -10.27 5.73
C ASN A 186 3.29 -11.32 5.05
N ILE A 187 3.71 -11.96 3.96
CA ILE A 187 2.90 -12.92 3.19
C ILE A 187 3.19 -14.35 3.66
N ASP A 188 2.15 -15.08 4.05
CA ASP A 188 2.25 -16.52 4.33
C ASP A 188 0.98 -17.25 3.86
N PRO A 189 0.97 -17.76 2.62
CA PRO A 189 -0.22 -18.38 2.05
C PRO A 189 -0.39 -19.82 2.52
N VAL A 190 0.69 -20.49 2.96
CA VAL A 190 0.71 -21.94 3.19
C VAL A 190 -0.36 -22.39 4.19
N PRO A 191 -0.51 -21.77 5.38
CA PRO A 191 -1.54 -22.18 6.32
C PRO A 191 -2.96 -22.04 5.78
N LEU A 192 -3.21 -21.03 4.92
CA LEU A 192 -4.51 -20.81 4.31
C LEU A 192 -4.78 -21.83 3.19
N LEU A 193 -3.77 -22.10 2.37
CA LEU A 193 -3.84 -23.06 1.27
C LEU A 193 -4.15 -24.47 1.76
N HIS A 194 -3.55 -24.92 2.86
CA HIS A 194 -3.85 -26.25 3.42
C HIS A 194 -5.33 -26.43 3.79
N GLU A 195 -5.91 -25.44 4.48
CA GLU A 195 -7.29 -25.51 4.97
C GLU A 195 -8.30 -25.34 3.82
N LEU A 196 -8.01 -24.45 2.86
CA LEU A 196 -8.84 -24.28 1.67
C LEU A 196 -8.81 -25.53 0.77
N THR A 197 -7.64 -26.15 0.57
CA THR A 197 -7.53 -27.42 -0.17
C THR A 197 -8.34 -28.53 0.48
N ALA A 198 -8.28 -28.65 1.81
CA ALA A 198 -9.03 -29.67 2.55
C ALA A 198 -10.55 -29.44 2.46
N ALA A 199 -11.00 -28.18 2.45
CA ALA A 199 -12.41 -27.83 2.39
C ALA A 199 -13.01 -27.80 0.98
N LEU A 200 -12.18 -27.71 -0.07
CA LEU A 200 -12.60 -27.56 -1.46
C LEU A 200 -13.64 -28.60 -1.94
N PRO A 201 -13.56 -29.91 -1.57
CA PRO A 201 -14.60 -30.89 -1.93
C PRO A 201 -16.00 -30.54 -1.41
N THR A 202 -16.11 -29.69 -0.40
CA THR A 202 -17.38 -29.22 0.19
C THR A 202 -17.90 -27.92 -0.43
N MET A 203 -17.19 -27.37 -1.42
CA MET A 203 -17.49 -26.09 -2.07
C MET A 203 -17.65 -26.27 -3.59
N PRO A 204 -18.76 -26.87 -4.06
CA PRO A 204 -18.95 -27.14 -5.48
C PRO A 204 -18.92 -25.86 -6.31
N GLY A 205 -18.18 -25.91 -7.42
CA GLY A 205 -18.03 -24.78 -8.32
C GLY A 205 -17.11 -23.66 -7.81
N VAL A 206 -16.31 -23.92 -6.77
CA VAL A 206 -15.18 -23.06 -6.36
C VAL A 206 -13.88 -23.58 -7.00
N VAL A 207 -13.05 -22.65 -7.47
CA VAL A 207 -11.69 -22.91 -7.93
C VAL A 207 -10.72 -22.08 -7.09
N LEU A 208 -9.74 -22.74 -6.49
CA LEU A 208 -8.63 -22.08 -5.81
C LEU A 208 -7.53 -21.79 -6.82
N ARG A 209 -7.17 -20.52 -7.00
CA ARG A 209 -6.07 -20.07 -7.84
C ARG A 209 -4.93 -19.55 -6.97
N LEU A 210 -3.73 -20.07 -7.17
CA LEU A 210 -2.50 -19.62 -6.54
C LEU A 210 -1.54 -19.04 -7.59
N ASP A 211 -1.07 -17.82 -7.38
CA ASP A 211 -0.06 -17.17 -8.23
C ASP A 211 1.24 -16.98 -7.43
N VAL A 212 2.36 -17.47 -7.98
CA VAL A 212 3.67 -17.54 -7.28
C VAL A 212 4.78 -17.02 -8.18
N HIS A 213 5.72 -16.28 -7.59
CA HIS A 213 6.92 -15.89 -8.32
C HIS A 213 7.92 -17.08 -8.43
N PRO A 214 8.63 -17.23 -9.57
CA PRO A 214 9.56 -18.35 -9.79
C PRO A 214 10.66 -18.51 -8.74
N ASP A 215 11.13 -17.42 -8.13
CA ASP A 215 12.17 -17.42 -7.09
C ASP A 215 11.80 -18.32 -5.89
N VAL A 216 10.52 -18.37 -5.53
CA VAL A 216 9.98 -19.22 -4.45
C VAL A 216 10.21 -20.70 -4.73
N LEU A 217 10.39 -21.09 -5.99
CA LEU A 217 10.59 -22.47 -6.42
C LEU A 217 12.07 -22.82 -6.63
N GLU A 218 12.99 -21.91 -6.35
CA GLU A 218 14.42 -22.18 -6.47
C GLU A 218 14.84 -23.31 -5.51
N PRO A 219 15.63 -24.30 -5.98
CA PRO A 219 16.16 -25.35 -5.13
C PRO A 219 17.02 -24.78 -4.00
N GLY A 220 16.78 -25.24 -2.77
CA GLY A 220 17.57 -24.79 -1.61
C GLY A 220 17.17 -23.41 -1.07
N HIS A 221 15.99 -22.88 -1.44
CA HIS A 221 15.48 -21.62 -0.92
C HIS A 221 15.52 -21.60 0.63
N PRO A 222 16.12 -20.57 1.26
CA PRO A 222 16.37 -20.57 2.70
C PRO A 222 15.11 -20.33 3.55
N ASP A 223 14.08 -19.71 2.96
CA ASP A 223 12.80 -19.47 3.64
C ASP A 223 12.00 -20.77 3.80
N ARG A 224 11.71 -21.14 5.05
CA ARG A 224 10.88 -22.29 5.39
C ARG A 224 9.50 -22.25 4.74
N ARG A 225 8.89 -21.07 4.60
CA ARG A 225 7.58 -20.90 3.95
C ARG A 225 7.63 -21.29 2.47
N ALA A 226 8.74 -20.98 1.78
CA ALA A 226 8.95 -21.38 0.40
C ALA A 226 9.05 -22.91 0.29
N ILE A 227 9.82 -23.56 1.17
CA ILE A 227 9.96 -25.02 1.22
C ILE A 227 8.59 -25.68 1.45
N GLU A 228 7.80 -25.17 2.39
CA GLU A 228 6.46 -25.70 2.66
C GLU A 228 5.50 -25.45 1.48
N LEU A 229 5.58 -24.30 0.82
CA LEU A 229 4.78 -24.00 -0.37
C LEU A 229 5.15 -24.92 -1.55
N GLN A 230 6.44 -25.17 -1.79
CA GLN A 230 6.90 -26.12 -2.81
C GLN A 230 6.32 -27.52 -2.57
N ARG A 231 6.31 -27.99 -1.31
CA ARG A 231 5.71 -29.28 -0.93
C ARG A 231 4.21 -29.30 -1.18
N TRP A 232 3.50 -28.25 -0.78
CA TRP A 232 2.07 -28.12 -1.05
C TRP A 232 1.77 -28.16 -2.56
N ILE A 233 2.50 -27.39 -3.36
CA ILE A 233 2.37 -27.38 -4.84
C ILE A 233 2.57 -28.78 -5.42
N ALA A 234 3.64 -29.48 -5.01
CA ALA A 234 3.93 -30.83 -5.48
C ALA A 234 2.80 -31.82 -5.16
N GLN A 235 2.15 -31.67 -4.00
CA GLN A 235 1.05 -32.52 -3.56
C GLN A 235 -0.25 -32.28 -4.34
N VAL A 236 -0.56 -31.03 -4.70
CA VAL A 236 -1.89 -30.65 -5.21
C VAL A 236 -1.94 -30.30 -6.70
N ARG A 237 -0.80 -30.28 -7.40
CA ARG A 237 -0.71 -29.84 -8.82
C ARG A 237 -1.68 -30.53 -9.79
N SER A 238 -2.13 -31.75 -9.49
CA SER A 238 -3.07 -32.53 -10.31
C SER A 238 -4.46 -32.62 -9.69
N GLN A 239 -4.71 -31.91 -8.60
CA GLN A 239 -5.99 -31.94 -7.89
C GLN A 239 -7.03 -31.08 -8.64
N PRO A 240 -8.22 -31.62 -8.96
CA PRO A 240 -9.29 -30.83 -9.56
C PRO A 240 -9.67 -29.63 -8.68
N GLY A 241 -9.95 -28.50 -9.32
CA GLY A 241 -10.36 -27.27 -8.63
C GLY A 241 -9.20 -26.42 -8.09
N ILE A 242 -7.94 -26.83 -8.30
CA ILE A 242 -6.77 -26.02 -7.96
C ILE A 242 -6.04 -25.61 -9.24
N ARG A 243 -5.77 -24.32 -9.40
CA ARG A 243 -4.97 -23.73 -10.48
C ARG A 243 -3.73 -23.07 -9.88
N ILE A 244 -2.57 -23.35 -10.45
CA ILE A 244 -1.29 -22.81 -9.96
C ILE A 244 -0.61 -22.15 -11.14
N GLU A 245 -0.37 -20.85 -11.02
CA GLU A 245 0.32 -20.04 -12.03
C GLU A 245 1.67 -19.59 -11.47
N ILE A 246 2.72 -19.79 -12.26
CA ILE A 246 4.09 -19.42 -11.91
C ILE A 246 4.56 -18.38 -12.91
N HIS A 247 4.80 -17.17 -12.46
CA HIS A 247 5.16 -16.06 -13.36
C HIS A 247 6.02 -15.00 -12.65
N PRO A 248 6.92 -14.31 -13.38
CA PRO A 248 7.64 -13.16 -12.84
C PRO A 248 6.66 -12.04 -12.45
N ARG A 249 7.18 -10.96 -11.86
CA ARG A 249 6.37 -9.78 -11.53
C ARG A 249 5.53 -9.33 -12.75
N MET A 250 4.22 -9.27 -12.57
CA MET A 250 3.28 -8.70 -13.55
C MET A 250 3.53 -7.20 -13.72
N ASP A 251 3.38 -6.72 -14.96
CA ASP A 251 3.17 -5.30 -15.16
C ASP A 251 1.77 -4.89 -14.68
N ASP A 252 1.47 -3.59 -14.73
CA ASP A 252 0.19 -3.08 -14.24
C ASP A 252 -1.00 -3.67 -15.04
N GLY A 253 -0.85 -3.85 -16.36
CA GLY A 253 -1.91 -4.35 -17.22
C GLY A 253 -2.28 -5.81 -16.94
N ASP A 254 -1.26 -6.66 -16.77
CA ASP A 254 -1.41 -8.06 -16.39
C ASP A 254 -1.99 -8.18 -14.97
N LEU A 255 -1.56 -7.32 -14.04
CA LEU A 255 -2.09 -7.30 -12.68
C LEU A 255 -3.58 -6.98 -12.65
N TRP A 256 -4.03 -5.98 -13.42
CA TRP A 256 -5.46 -5.65 -13.49
C TRP A 256 -6.28 -6.80 -14.08
N THR A 257 -5.79 -7.40 -15.16
CA THR A 257 -6.42 -8.57 -15.79
C THR A 257 -6.51 -9.75 -14.82
N TYR A 258 -5.44 -9.98 -14.04
CA TYR A 258 -5.45 -10.96 -12.97
C TYR A 258 -6.54 -10.70 -11.94
N LEU A 259 -6.61 -9.49 -11.37
CA LEU A 259 -7.60 -9.16 -10.34
C LEU A 259 -9.03 -9.22 -10.85
N GLU A 260 -9.27 -8.80 -12.10
CA GLU A 260 -10.55 -8.92 -12.80
C GLU A 260 -10.95 -10.39 -13.01
N SER A 261 -9.99 -11.31 -13.12
CA SER A 261 -10.27 -12.75 -13.26
C SER A 261 -10.73 -13.45 -11.97
N LEU A 262 -10.61 -12.80 -10.81
CA LEU A 262 -10.96 -13.37 -9.52
C LEU A 262 -12.35 -12.96 -9.07
N ASP A 263 -13.14 -13.86 -8.51
CA ASP A 263 -14.36 -13.48 -7.80
C ASP A 263 -14.08 -13.02 -6.37
N LEU A 264 -13.08 -13.64 -5.74
CA LEU A 264 -12.64 -13.33 -4.39
C LEU A 264 -11.12 -13.31 -4.32
N CYS A 265 -10.53 -12.19 -3.91
CA CYS A 265 -9.12 -12.09 -3.57
C CYS A 265 -8.94 -12.24 -2.06
N ILE A 266 -8.22 -13.28 -1.64
CA ILE A 266 -7.83 -13.46 -0.25
C ILE A 266 -6.44 -12.85 -0.05
N LEU A 267 -6.29 -12.01 0.97
CA LEU A 267 -4.98 -11.44 1.33
C LEU A 267 -4.28 -12.36 2.34
N PRO A 268 -3.17 -13.05 1.96
CA PRO A 268 -2.48 -13.98 2.85
C PRO A 268 -1.53 -13.25 3.82
N TYR A 269 -1.97 -12.11 4.38
CA TYR A 269 -1.10 -11.24 5.18
C TYR A 269 -1.13 -11.61 6.66
N ARG A 270 0.05 -11.78 7.25
CA ARG A 270 0.24 -12.02 8.69
C ARG A 270 0.24 -10.73 9.51
N PHE A 271 0.70 -9.64 8.90
CA PHE A 271 0.75 -8.31 9.48
C PHE A 271 0.77 -7.23 8.38
N GLY A 272 0.75 -5.97 8.78
CA GLY A 272 0.79 -4.78 7.93
C GLY A 272 -0.25 -3.77 8.38
N THR A 273 -0.44 -2.70 7.59
CA THR A 273 -1.29 -1.57 7.99
C THR A 273 -2.37 -1.32 6.96
N HIS A 274 -1.96 -1.00 5.74
CA HIS A 274 -2.83 -0.76 4.60
C HIS A 274 -2.38 -1.59 3.40
N SER A 275 -3.24 -1.73 2.40
CA SER A 275 -2.97 -2.51 1.20
C SER A 275 -3.43 -1.77 -0.05
N GLY A 276 -2.48 -1.41 -0.93
CA GLY A 276 -2.79 -0.96 -2.29
C GLY A 276 -3.37 -2.07 -3.17
N TRP A 277 -3.13 -3.35 -2.83
CA TRP A 277 -3.76 -4.48 -3.53
C TRP A 277 -5.26 -4.53 -3.26
N LEU A 278 -5.65 -4.28 -2.01
CA LEU A 278 -7.06 -4.15 -1.62
C LEU A 278 -7.71 -2.98 -2.36
N GLU A 279 -7.03 -1.82 -2.43
CA GLU A 279 -7.53 -0.67 -3.19
C GLU A 279 -7.70 -0.96 -4.69
N ALA A 280 -6.78 -1.72 -5.29
CA ALA A 280 -6.93 -2.16 -6.68
C ALA A 280 -8.14 -3.09 -6.85
N CYS A 281 -8.39 -4.00 -5.91
CA CYS A 281 -9.59 -4.83 -5.94
C CYS A 281 -10.87 -3.98 -5.82
N VAL A 282 -10.88 -2.95 -4.96
CA VAL A 282 -11.99 -1.99 -4.86
C VAL A 282 -12.24 -1.32 -6.22
N ASP A 283 -11.18 -0.81 -6.85
CA ASP A 283 -11.25 -0.14 -8.15
C ASP A 283 -11.85 -1.05 -9.24
N LEU A 284 -11.46 -2.33 -9.24
CA LEU A 284 -11.90 -3.32 -10.23
C LEU A 284 -13.21 -4.02 -9.83
N GLY A 285 -13.76 -3.75 -8.64
CA GLY A 285 -14.94 -4.44 -8.11
C GLY A 285 -14.71 -5.93 -7.80
N THR A 286 -13.45 -6.34 -7.61
CA THR A 286 -13.09 -7.68 -7.14
C THR A 286 -13.38 -7.77 -5.64
N ALA A 287 -14.08 -8.82 -5.21
CA ALA A 287 -14.37 -8.99 -3.79
C ALA A 287 -13.07 -9.28 -3.01
N VAL A 288 -12.97 -8.80 -1.77
CA VAL A 288 -11.76 -8.98 -0.94
C VAL A 288 -12.13 -9.61 0.39
N LEU A 289 -11.32 -10.58 0.81
CA LEU A 289 -11.32 -11.13 2.16
C LEU A 289 -9.94 -10.91 2.78
N ALA A 290 -9.87 -10.02 3.77
CA ALA A 290 -8.65 -9.60 4.42
C ALA A 290 -8.47 -10.29 5.78
N PRO A 291 -7.24 -10.41 6.32
CA PRO A 291 -7.08 -10.83 7.72
C PRO A 291 -7.59 -9.72 8.65
N SER A 292 -7.99 -10.08 9.87
CA SER A 292 -8.39 -9.12 10.91
C SER A 292 -7.21 -8.31 11.49
N ALA A 293 -5.99 -8.58 11.05
CA ALA A 293 -4.79 -7.86 11.46
C ALA A 293 -4.67 -6.48 10.78
N GLY A 294 -3.86 -5.59 11.36
CA GLY A 294 -3.60 -4.27 10.79
C GLY A 294 -4.84 -3.38 10.75
N CYS A 295 -4.94 -2.56 9.70
CA CYS A 295 -6.07 -1.65 9.46
C CYS A 295 -6.77 -1.91 8.12
N TYR A 296 -6.65 -3.12 7.57
CA TYR A 296 -7.24 -3.47 6.27
C TYR A 296 -8.78 -3.34 6.27
N HIS A 297 -9.44 -3.70 7.38
CA HIS A 297 -10.90 -3.59 7.53
C HIS A 297 -11.39 -2.14 7.47
N ASP A 298 -10.56 -1.18 7.86
CA ASP A 298 -10.90 0.25 7.78
C ASP A 298 -10.80 0.78 6.34
N GLN A 299 -10.17 0.03 5.42
CA GLN A 299 -10.23 0.34 3.99
C GLN A 299 -11.53 -0.26 3.43
N HIS A 300 -12.56 0.55 3.27
CA HIS A 300 -13.85 0.19 2.64
C HIS A 300 -14.68 -0.90 3.36
N GLY A 301 -14.36 -1.27 4.60
CA GLY A 301 -15.26 -2.11 5.44
C GLY A 301 -15.35 -3.57 5.02
N HIS A 302 -14.31 -4.12 4.39
CA HIS A 302 -14.33 -5.51 3.90
C HIS A 302 -14.44 -6.55 5.02
N PRO A 303 -15.04 -7.73 4.75
CA PRO A 303 -15.06 -8.83 5.69
C PRO A 303 -13.65 -9.30 6.00
N THR A 304 -13.48 -9.78 7.24
CA THR A 304 -12.22 -10.30 7.73
C THR A 304 -12.32 -11.71 8.27
N PHE A 305 -11.18 -12.39 8.37
CA PHE A 305 -11.03 -13.64 9.11
C PHE A 305 -9.95 -13.50 10.19
N ARG A 306 -10.18 -14.10 11.37
CA ARG A 306 -9.20 -14.11 12.48
C ARG A 306 -8.31 -15.35 12.48
N ASP A 307 -8.85 -16.46 12.02
CA ASP A 307 -8.17 -17.74 11.95
C ASP A 307 -8.58 -18.51 10.69
N ARG A 308 -8.00 -19.70 10.53
CA ARG A 308 -8.17 -20.52 9.32
C ARG A 308 -9.54 -21.20 9.25
N ALA A 309 -10.18 -21.47 10.39
CA ALA A 309 -11.52 -22.05 10.38
C ALA A 309 -12.52 -20.99 9.91
N GLU A 310 -12.42 -19.78 10.46
CA GLU A 310 -13.23 -18.64 10.03
C GLU A 310 -12.98 -18.32 8.55
N LEU A 311 -11.73 -18.41 8.06
CA LEU A 311 -11.43 -18.25 6.64
C LEU A 311 -12.26 -19.18 5.74
N VAL A 312 -12.29 -20.48 6.07
CA VAL A 312 -13.03 -21.48 5.29
C VAL A 312 -14.54 -21.21 5.30
N GLU A 313 -15.08 -20.83 6.45
CA GLU A 313 -16.49 -20.42 6.58
C GLU A 313 -16.80 -19.21 5.71
N ARG A 314 -15.99 -18.15 5.78
CA ARG A 314 -16.15 -16.94 4.96
C ARG A 314 -16.07 -17.22 3.47
N VAL A 315 -15.14 -18.06 3.03
CA VAL A 315 -15.05 -18.44 1.62
C VAL A 315 -16.32 -19.17 1.16
N ARG A 316 -16.90 -20.04 2.00
CA ARG A 316 -18.16 -20.71 1.69
C ARG A 316 -19.32 -19.74 1.56
N GLU A 317 -19.44 -18.79 2.49
CA GLU A 317 -20.45 -17.73 2.45
C GLU A 317 -20.31 -16.88 1.18
N LEU A 318 -19.10 -16.41 0.89
CA LEU A 318 -18.82 -15.51 -0.24
C LEU A 318 -18.92 -16.20 -1.60
N ALA A 319 -18.71 -17.52 -1.66
CA ALA A 319 -18.94 -18.31 -2.87
C ALA A 319 -20.45 -18.53 -3.17
N ALA A 320 -21.31 -18.33 -2.18
CA ALA A 320 -22.76 -18.29 -2.35
C ALA A 320 -23.25 -16.88 -2.68
N ASP A 321 -22.73 -15.87 -1.99
CA ASP A 321 -22.98 -14.45 -2.27
C ASP A 321 -21.74 -13.58 -2.00
N PRO A 322 -21.05 -13.08 -3.05
CA PRO A 322 -19.88 -12.23 -2.88
C PRO A 322 -20.22 -10.77 -2.54
N SER A 323 -21.50 -10.37 -2.54
CA SER A 323 -21.92 -8.99 -2.33
C SER A 323 -21.35 -8.33 -1.06
N PRO A 324 -21.23 -9.01 0.10
CA PRO A 324 -20.67 -8.40 1.30
C PRO A 324 -19.17 -8.08 1.22
N ALA A 325 -18.44 -8.77 0.34
CA ALA A 325 -17.01 -8.56 0.14
C ALA A 325 -16.70 -7.59 -1.01
N ARG A 326 -17.72 -7.19 -1.78
CA ARG A 326 -17.61 -6.20 -2.85
C ARG A 326 -17.95 -4.82 -2.28
N PRO A 327 -16.96 -3.92 -2.16
CA PRO A 327 -17.22 -2.59 -1.64
C PRO A 327 -18.11 -1.82 -2.60
N SER A 328 -18.98 -0.95 -2.08
CA SER A 328 -19.62 0.06 -2.93
C SER A 328 -18.52 0.89 -3.57
N ARG A 329 -18.39 0.83 -4.89
CA ARG A 329 -17.29 1.50 -5.58
C ARG A 329 -17.36 3.01 -5.31
N PRO A 330 -16.30 3.60 -4.73
CA PRO A 330 -16.28 5.04 -4.54
C PRO A 330 -16.23 5.74 -5.90
N ASP A 331 -16.84 6.93 -6.00
CA ASP A 331 -16.58 7.87 -7.10
C ASP A 331 -15.11 8.32 -6.99
N ARG A 332 -14.20 7.57 -7.61
CA ARG A 332 -12.75 7.79 -7.54
C ARG A 332 -12.33 9.14 -8.11
N PRO A 333 -12.91 9.68 -9.21
CA PRO A 333 -12.68 11.07 -9.60
C PRO A 333 -13.03 12.07 -8.49
N ALA A 334 -14.21 11.98 -7.88
CA ALA A 334 -14.60 12.87 -6.79
C ALA A 334 -13.71 12.69 -5.55
N GLN A 335 -13.37 11.44 -5.21
CA GLN A 335 -12.48 11.13 -4.11
C GLN A 335 -11.08 11.72 -4.34
N ARG A 336 -10.53 11.61 -5.56
CA ARG A 336 -9.22 12.19 -5.90
C ARG A 336 -9.22 13.71 -5.75
N ARG A 337 -10.28 14.40 -6.16
CA ARG A 337 -10.45 15.84 -5.92
C ARG A 337 -10.50 16.17 -4.43
N ALA A 338 -11.25 15.39 -3.64
CA ALA A 338 -11.32 15.57 -2.19
C ALA A 338 -9.96 15.34 -1.50
N ILE A 339 -9.21 14.33 -1.93
CA ILE A 339 -7.85 14.03 -1.46
C ILE A 339 -6.92 15.21 -1.76
N ALA A 340 -6.97 15.78 -2.96
CA ALA A 340 -6.15 16.94 -3.34
C ALA A 340 -6.42 18.15 -2.44
N VAL A 341 -7.70 18.48 -2.22
CA VAL A 341 -8.12 19.57 -1.30
C VAL A 341 -7.67 19.28 0.15
N ALA A 342 -7.77 18.04 0.61
CA ALA A 342 -7.35 17.67 1.96
C ALA A 342 -5.83 17.83 2.14
N HIS A 343 -5.03 17.43 1.16
CA HIS A 343 -3.58 17.63 1.16
C HIS A 343 -3.20 19.11 1.14
N GLU A 344 -3.84 19.92 0.30
CA GLU A 344 -3.62 21.37 0.29
C GLU A 344 -3.85 21.98 1.68
N ARG A 345 -4.93 21.60 2.37
CA ARG A 345 -5.21 22.07 3.74
C ARG A 345 -4.11 21.68 4.72
N VAL A 346 -3.62 20.44 4.65
CA VAL A 346 -2.50 19.97 5.49
C VAL A 346 -1.25 20.80 5.23
N TYR A 347 -0.90 21.02 3.96
CA TYR A 347 0.28 21.79 3.58
C TYR A 347 0.22 23.24 4.04
N ARG A 348 -0.95 23.89 3.90
CA ARG A 348 -1.13 25.26 4.38
C ARG A 348 -0.99 25.37 5.90
N ARG A 349 -1.49 24.39 6.67
CA ARG A 349 -1.28 24.36 8.13
C ARG A 349 0.19 24.16 8.50
N ALA A 350 0.87 23.22 7.83
CA ALA A 350 2.29 22.96 8.04
C ALA A 350 3.15 24.22 7.81
N LEU A 351 2.85 24.98 6.74
CA LEU A 351 3.54 26.23 6.44
C LEU A 351 3.24 27.33 7.46
N ALA A 352 1.97 27.46 7.88
CA ALA A 352 1.58 28.45 8.89
C ALA A 352 2.32 28.22 10.23
N ALA A 353 2.48 26.96 10.64
CA ALA A 353 3.16 26.59 11.89
C ALA A 353 4.67 26.94 11.93
N VAL A 354 5.32 27.14 10.78
CA VAL A 354 6.73 27.55 10.69
C VAL A 354 6.89 29.06 10.53
N ALA A 355 5.83 29.76 10.13
CA ALA A 355 5.80 31.21 9.99
C ALA A 355 5.48 31.94 11.31
N SER A 356 4.78 31.28 12.23
CA SER A 356 4.57 31.67 13.64
C SER A 356 5.77 31.31 14.50
#